data_AF-A0A5D0XQM9-F1
#
_entry.id   AF-A0A5D0XQM9-F1
#
_cell.length_a   1.000
_cell.length_b   1.000
_cell.length_c   1.000
_cell.angle_alpha   90.00
_cell.angle_beta   90.00
_cell.angle_gamma   90.00
#
_symmetry.space_group_name_H-M   'P 1'
#
loop_
_entity.id
_entity.type
_entity.pdbx_description
1 polymer ?
#
loop_
_entity_poly.entity_id
_entity_poly.type
_entity_poly.pdbx_seq_one_letter_code
_entity_poly.pdbx_strand_id
1 'polypeptide(L)'
;MRAFNLVVPQTLSETDASDIIAAGISVASDVLVRPVGIVASAWDGDGSVEWLTGEPGLIAIQAERTPDTCVVAIEGHRFIMPWPEGELELFLALTDLTIGTHNLTVMLMGKSKEELGKGALVVTIRDPQTAPEGTSSGEGIRLLAAPAWPTLSDLWDGRATVSIDGPPNTQADLSVILSAVDGSVLADIRRTLSLPLSSEAWTNIAKEVRDNRVFQHAYDDAESGELLVSRSGIGFARLTCDRGFQPLRWRTTRRQNGSRTARLLDRTDGRNTLVELFTVDEPTVAVPCPSDSDIEAPPRGGLLRATAAEVQNSIILPTDPSRLLHMGQVRPLVQTSGKLSHEVLRLAKAHLAWSEAELPADVFALHGRDAAREAITREIVSLIAGTHWARLERKLVHVDDVSDYLDDMRDCVGDSDNHKAVAAKIGSNLWNWLTPGALLSGFAQIMEGAIQSSGISCRPAATRFLLTLAGRPGYIANWNAVDRDELLERIMGSPVLLRAARFAVLGTRALQENNEGGTGF
;
A
#
# COMPACT_ATOMS: atom_id res chain seq x y z
N MET A 1 33.02 29.95 3.82
CA MET A 1 32.04 29.44 4.80
C MET A 1 32.75 28.46 5.71
N ARG A 2 32.80 28.71 7.02
CA ARG A 2 33.25 27.69 8.00
C ARG A 2 32.01 26.96 8.48
N ALA A 3 31.89 25.68 8.16
CA ALA A 3 30.87 24.82 8.73
C ALA A 3 31.33 24.42 10.13
N PHE A 4 30.47 24.60 11.13
CA PHE A 4 30.69 24.09 12.48
C PHE A 4 29.90 22.78 12.60
N ASN A 5 30.54 21.75 13.12
CA ASN A 5 29.89 20.49 13.44
C ASN A 5 29.50 20.53 14.91
N LEU A 6 28.19 20.52 15.20
CA LEU A 6 27.68 20.46 16.56
C LEU A 6 27.43 18.99 16.91
N VAL A 7 28.27 18.45 17.79
CA VAL A 7 28.08 17.10 18.35
C VAL A 7 27.35 17.27 19.67
N VAL A 8 26.08 16.86 19.72
CA VAL A 8 25.26 16.89 20.93
C VAL A 8 25.40 15.52 21.62
N PRO A 9 25.91 15.45 22.86
CA PRO A 9 26.03 14.18 23.58
C PRO A 9 24.63 13.65 23.97
N GLN A 10 24.49 12.33 24.06
CA GLN A 10 23.21 11.69 24.47
C GLN A 10 22.85 11.95 25.93
N THR A 11 23.83 12.32 26.77
CA THR A 11 23.63 12.75 28.15
C THR A 11 24.48 13.98 28.45
N LEU A 12 23.94 14.89 29.25
CA LEU A 12 24.64 16.07 29.73
C LEU A 12 25.23 15.79 31.13
N SER A 13 26.56 15.85 31.26
CA SER A 13 27.20 15.76 32.58
C SER A 13 27.00 17.05 33.38
N GLU A 14 27.18 17.00 34.70
CA GLU A 14 27.11 18.21 35.56
C GLU A 14 28.13 19.29 35.12
N THR A 15 29.29 18.87 34.62
CA THR A 15 30.34 19.77 34.11
C THR A 15 29.87 20.45 32.82
N ASP A 16 29.31 19.69 31.87
CA ASP A 16 28.82 20.22 30.59
C ASP A 16 27.63 21.17 30.81
N ALA A 17 26.71 20.82 31.70
CA ALA A 17 25.57 21.67 32.05
C ALA A 17 26.04 22.99 32.69
N SER A 18 27.06 22.94 33.55
CA SER A 18 27.65 24.13 34.17
C SER A 18 28.32 25.04 33.14
N ASP A 19 29.04 24.47 32.18
CA ASP A 19 29.71 25.21 31.11
C ASP A 19 28.70 25.85 30.14
N ILE A 20 27.60 25.17 29.83
CA ILE A 20 26.51 25.69 28.98
C ILE A 20 25.77 26.85 29.68
N ILE A 21 25.52 26.75 30.98
CA ILE A 21 24.93 27.84 31.78
C ILE A 21 25.89 29.03 31.86
N ALA A 22 27.19 28.79 32.05
CA ALA A 22 28.20 29.84 32.04
C ALA A 22 28.31 30.56 30.68
N ALA A 23 27.96 29.88 29.58
CA ALA A 23 27.84 30.44 28.25
C ALA A 23 26.51 31.21 28.01
N GLY A 24 25.65 31.32 29.03
CA GLY A 24 24.37 32.06 28.97
C GLY A 24 23.22 31.27 28.35
N ILE A 25 23.35 29.95 28.21
CA ILE A 25 22.34 29.06 27.63
C ILE A 25 21.67 28.28 28.78
N SER A 26 20.34 28.37 28.87
CA SER A 26 19.57 27.61 29.86
C SER A 26 19.44 26.15 29.44
N VAL A 27 19.67 25.22 30.37
CA VAL A 27 19.43 23.79 30.19
C VAL A 27 18.05 23.46 30.75
N ALA A 28 17.12 23.03 29.88
CA ALA A 28 15.87 22.39 30.27
C ALA A 28 16.07 20.87 30.22
N SER A 29 15.43 20.15 31.13
CA SER A 29 15.60 18.69 31.27
C SER A 29 14.23 18.07 31.47
N ASP A 30 13.81 17.31 30.47
CA ASP A 30 12.53 16.61 30.50
C ASP A 30 12.74 15.23 31.16
N VAL A 31 11.80 14.86 32.02
CA VAL A 31 11.76 13.51 32.63
C VAL A 31 10.63 12.76 31.98
N LEU A 32 10.96 11.76 31.18
CA LEU A 32 9.97 10.93 30.50
C LEU A 32 9.55 9.80 31.43
N VAL A 33 8.25 9.69 31.69
CA VAL A 33 7.65 8.58 32.44
C VAL A 33 6.68 7.84 31.51
N ARG A 34 6.96 6.58 31.21
CA ARG A 34 6.19 5.80 30.22
C ARG A 34 5.86 4.40 30.73
N PRO A 35 4.71 3.82 30.34
CA PRO A 35 4.45 2.41 30.62
C PRO A 35 5.37 1.50 29.83
N VAL A 36 5.75 0.37 30.43
CA VAL A 36 6.60 -0.67 29.84
C VAL A 36 6.10 -2.05 30.28
N GLY A 37 6.51 -3.12 29.59
CA GLY A 37 6.05 -4.48 29.93
C GLY A 37 4.70 -4.85 29.30
N ILE A 38 3.82 -5.52 30.05
CA ILE A 38 2.50 -5.95 29.56
C ILE A 38 1.71 -4.70 29.14
N VAL A 39 1.14 -4.77 27.94
CA VAL A 39 0.47 -3.64 27.28
C VAL A 39 -0.62 -3.09 28.18
N ALA A 40 -0.51 -1.81 28.54
CA ALA A 40 -1.58 -1.09 29.22
C ALA A 40 -2.87 -1.16 28.41
N SER A 41 -4.02 -1.26 29.08
CA SER A 41 -5.34 -1.26 28.44
C SER A 41 -5.57 -0.04 27.56
N ALA A 42 -4.98 1.11 27.93
CA ALA A 42 -4.86 2.29 27.10
C ALA A 42 -3.61 3.10 27.49
N TRP A 43 -2.98 3.77 26.51
CA TRP A 43 -1.89 4.72 26.70
C TRP A 43 -2.06 5.87 25.71
N ASP A 44 -2.03 7.11 26.19
CA ASP A 44 -2.24 8.31 25.36
C ASP A 44 -0.97 8.81 24.66
N GLY A 45 0.19 8.20 24.95
CA GLY A 45 1.47 8.56 24.35
C GLY A 45 2.33 9.50 25.18
N ASP A 46 1.79 10.16 26.22
CA ASP A 46 2.47 11.29 26.85
C ASP A 46 2.21 11.46 28.36
N GLY A 47 1.06 11.04 28.90
CA GLY A 47 0.75 11.37 30.30
C GLY A 47 -0.38 10.60 30.98
N SER A 48 -1.09 9.70 30.29
CA SER A 48 -2.20 8.94 30.86
C SER A 48 -2.19 7.48 30.44
N VAL A 49 -2.14 6.59 31.43
CA VAL A 49 -2.14 5.13 31.26
C VAL A 49 -3.32 4.48 31.99
N GLU A 50 -3.91 3.45 31.38
CA GLU A 50 -4.97 2.63 31.97
C GLU A 50 -4.50 1.17 32.12
N TRP A 51 -4.68 0.59 33.31
CA TRP A 51 -4.48 -0.84 33.58
C TRP A 51 -5.74 -1.46 34.20
N LEU A 52 -5.89 -2.78 34.06
CA LEU A 52 -6.96 -3.51 34.75
C LEU A 52 -6.55 -3.90 36.16
N THR A 53 -7.52 -3.99 37.07
CA THR A 53 -7.30 -4.52 38.42
C THR A 53 -6.66 -5.90 38.36
N GLY A 54 -5.49 -6.05 39.00
CA GLY A 54 -4.72 -7.30 39.05
C GLY A 54 -3.59 -7.39 38.01
N GLU A 55 -3.51 -6.46 37.06
CA GLU A 55 -2.35 -6.35 36.17
C GLU A 55 -1.19 -5.61 36.87
N PRO A 56 0.05 -6.08 36.76
CA PRO A 56 1.20 -5.35 37.28
C PRO A 56 1.49 -4.15 36.39
N GLY A 57 1.21 -2.93 36.86
CA GLY A 57 1.60 -1.71 36.17
C GLY A 57 3.11 -1.56 36.22
N LEU A 58 3.77 -1.49 35.07
CA LEU A 58 5.22 -1.31 34.98
C LEU A 58 5.50 0.01 34.26
N ILE A 59 6.38 0.83 34.83
CA ILE A 59 6.79 2.12 34.26
C ILE A 59 8.31 2.18 34.11
N ALA A 60 8.76 2.88 33.09
CA ALA A 60 10.13 3.34 32.93
C ALA A 60 10.19 4.85 33.15
N ILE A 61 11.16 5.28 33.94
CA ILE A 61 11.53 6.68 34.13
C ILE A 61 12.85 6.87 33.43
N GLN A 62 12.91 7.74 32.42
CA GLN A 62 14.14 8.05 31.69
C GLN A 62 14.67 9.41 32.12
N ALA A 63 15.99 9.50 32.28
CA ALA A 63 16.68 10.72 32.67
C ALA A 63 17.69 11.15 31.59
N GLU A 64 17.65 12.43 31.20
CA GLU A 64 18.63 13.02 30.26
C GLU A 64 19.93 13.48 30.96
N ARG A 65 19.86 13.65 32.29
CA ARG A 65 21.00 13.91 33.18
C ARG A 65 21.23 12.70 34.08
N THR A 66 22.35 12.67 34.80
CA THR A 66 22.70 11.59 35.75
C THR A 66 22.21 11.91 37.16
N PRO A 67 21.00 11.51 37.59
CA PRO A 67 20.55 11.68 38.96
C PRO A 67 21.29 10.76 39.93
N ASP A 68 21.28 11.17 41.20
CA ASP A 68 21.72 10.34 42.34
C ASP A 68 20.51 9.66 43.00
N THR A 69 19.36 10.35 43.01
CA THR A 69 18.15 9.86 43.67
C THR A 69 16.91 10.18 42.83
N CYS A 70 15.95 9.25 42.79
CA CYS A 70 14.61 9.46 42.26
C CYS A 70 13.60 9.52 43.41
N VAL A 71 12.72 10.52 43.37
CA VAL A 71 11.60 10.68 44.30
C VAL A 71 10.31 10.49 43.52
N VAL A 72 9.59 9.42 43.85
CA VAL A 72 8.29 9.10 43.26
C VAL A 72 7.21 9.41 44.28
N ALA A 73 6.21 10.21 43.91
CA ALA A 73 5.08 10.50 44.76
C ALA A 73 3.77 10.11 44.07
N ILE A 74 2.96 9.31 44.78
CA ILE A 74 1.63 8.88 44.35
C ILE A 74 0.66 9.14 45.50
N GLU A 75 -0.42 9.87 45.24
CA GLU A 75 -1.46 10.21 46.23
C GLU A 75 -0.94 10.80 47.56
N GLY A 76 0.18 11.54 47.49
CA GLY A 76 0.81 12.15 48.67
C GLY A 76 1.77 11.23 49.43
N HIS A 77 1.86 9.95 49.09
CA HIS A 77 2.90 9.05 49.57
C HIS A 77 4.17 9.21 48.73
N ARG A 78 5.32 9.37 49.39
CA ARG A 78 6.62 9.61 48.75
C ARG A 78 7.55 8.42 48.95
N PHE A 79 8.11 7.94 47.86
CA PHE A 79 9.10 6.87 47.80
C PHE A 79 10.41 7.46 47.28
N ILE A 80 11.48 7.26 48.04
CA ILE A 80 12.81 7.75 47.70
C ILE A 80 13.68 6.54 47.39
N MET A 81 14.27 6.51 46.20
CA MET A 81 15.06 5.40 45.70
C MET A 81 16.37 5.89 45.09
N PRO A 82 17.49 5.19 45.37
CA PRO A 82 18.77 5.52 44.74
C PRO A 82 18.68 5.26 43.23
N TRP A 83 19.27 6.15 42.44
CA TRP A 83 19.42 5.91 41.00
C TRP A 83 20.66 5.04 40.76
N PRO A 84 20.56 3.94 40.00
CA PRO A 84 21.72 3.11 39.70
C PRO A 84 22.78 3.86 38.90
N GLU A 85 24.05 3.74 39.30
CA GLU A 85 25.15 4.43 38.63
C GLU A 85 25.31 3.93 37.18
N GLY A 86 25.35 4.85 36.22
CA GLY A 86 25.55 4.56 34.80
C GLY A 86 24.28 4.15 34.03
N GLU A 87 23.14 4.03 34.69
CA GLU A 87 21.86 3.71 34.03
C GLU A 87 21.13 4.98 33.56
N LEU A 88 20.50 4.90 32.39
CA LEU A 88 19.70 5.99 31.80
C LEU A 88 18.21 5.89 32.15
N GLU A 89 17.77 4.72 32.60
CA GLU A 89 16.37 4.44 32.90
C GLU A 89 16.24 3.69 34.24
N LEU A 90 15.15 3.99 34.94
CA LEU A 90 14.73 3.27 36.15
C LEU A 90 13.37 2.63 35.91
N PHE A 91 13.28 1.33 36.17
CA PHE A 91 12.06 0.54 36.00
C PHE A 91 11.38 0.31 37.35
N LEU A 92 10.09 0.62 37.44
CA LEU A 92 9.30 0.46 38.66
C LEU A 92 8.02 -0.32 38.38
N ALA A 93 7.69 -1.21 39.32
CA ALA A 93 6.38 -1.85 39.38
C ALA A 93 5.47 -1.08 40.34
N LEU A 94 4.30 -0.69 39.83
CA LEU A 94 3.20 -0.14 40.58
C LEU A 94 2.30 -1.31 40.98
N THR A 95 2.41 -1.75 42.23
CA THR A 95 1.57 -2.80 42.80
C THR A 95 0.54 -2.19 43.76
N ASP A 96 -0.55 -2.91 43.99
CA ASP A 96 -1.56 -2.60 45.02
C ASP A 96 -2.29 -1.27 44.86
N LEU A 97 -2.38 -0.73 43.63
CA LEU A 97 -3.22 0.42 43.32
C LEU A 97 -4.70 0.02 43.31
N THR A 98 -5.53 0.82 43.98
CA THR A 98 -6.98 0.60 44.05
C THR A 98 -7.67 0.99 42.74
N ILE A 99 -8.88 0.49 42.50
CA ILE A 99 -9.68 0.94 41.35
C ILE A 99 -9.92 2.45 41.46
N GLY A 100 -9.60 3.20 40.41
CA GLY A 100 -9.68 4.67 40.39
C GLY A 100 -8.56 5.34 39.59
N THR A 101 -8.50 6.67 39.65
CA THR A 101 -7.45 7.47 39.00
C THR A 101 -6.46 7.96 40.03
N HIS A 102 -5.18 7.70 39.79
CA HIS A 102 -4.05 8.05 40.63
C HIS A 102 -3.10 9.00 39.89
N ASN A 103 -2.63 10.02 40.59
CA ASN A 103 -1.63 10.94 40.05
C ASN A 103 -0.24 10.54 40.55
N LEU A 104 0.61 10.10 39.63
CA LEU A 104 2.02 9.83 39.86
C LEU A 104 2.84 11.04 39.47
N THR A 105 3.78 11.43 40.33
CA THR A 105 4.76 12.47 40.05
C THR A 105 6.16 11.92 40.33
N VAL A 106 7.10 12.25 39.48
CA VAL A 106 8.49 11.81 39.55
C VAL A 106 9.36 13.06 39.60
N MET A 107 10.34 13.06 40.49
CA MET A 107 11.31 14.14 40.64
C MET A 107 12.71 13.55 40.76
N LEU A 108 13.61 13.99 39.90
CA LEU A 108 15.00 13.53 39.87
C LEU A 108 15.89 14.52 40.63
N MET A 109 16.81 14.00 41.46
CA MET A 109 17.69 14.79 42.30
C MET A 109 19.17 14.46 42.03
N GLY A 110 20.02 15.47 41.95
CA GLY A 110 21.47 15.30 41.77
C GLY A 110 22.22 15.16 43.08
N LYS A 111 23.55 14.98 43.00
CA LYS A 111 24.43 14.75 44.16
C LYS A 111 24.45 15.95 45.13
N SER A 112 24.26 17.16 44.62
CA SER A 112 24.15 18.40 45.39
C SER A 112 22.76 18.62 46.03
N LYS A 113 21.81 17.69 45.84
CA LYS A 113 20.38 17.82 46.18
C LYS A 113 19.66 18.92 45.41
N GLU A 114 20.18 19.33 44.27
CA GLU A 114 19.44 20.13 43.31
C GLU A 114 18.44 19.27 42.53
N GLU A 115 17.32 19.88 42.13
CA GLU A 115 16.31 19.25 41.31
C GLU A 115 16.78 19.20 39.86
N LEU A 116 16.87 18.00 39.28
CA LEU A 116 17.31 17.78 37.90
C LEU A 116 16.17 17.68 36.91
N GLY A 117 14.92 17.56 37.35
CA GLY A 117 13.77 17.44 36.46
C GLY A 117 12.54 16.83 37.15
N LYS A 118 11.37 17.01 36.52
CA LYS A 118 10.08 16.49 36.98
C LYS A 118 9.29 15.88 35.83
N GLY A 119 8.61 14.78 36.12
CA GLY A 119 7.66 14.11 35.24
C GLY A 119 6.37 13.80 35.97
N ALA A 120 5.27 13.61 35.25
CA ALA A 120 3.99 13.22 35.80
C ALA A 120 3.32 12.16 34.93
N LEU A 121 2.52 11.30 35.56
CA LEU A 121 1.76 10.25 34.89
C LEU A 121 0.43 10.07 35.61
N VAL A 122 -0.67 10.16 34.88
CA VAL A 122 -2.00 9.83 35.36
C VAL A 122 -2.23 8.33 35.13
N VAL A 123 -2.49 7.60 36.21
CA VAL A 123 -2.68 6.15 36.19
C VAL A 123 -4.12 5.84 36.53
N THR A 124 -4.87 5.21 35.62
CA THR A 124 -6.24 4.76 35.89
C THR A 124 -6.30 3.24 36.02
N ILE A 125 -6.75 2.75 37.17
CA ILE A 125 -7.01 1.33 37.41
C ILE A 125 -8.50 1.08 37.27
N ARG A 126 -8.88 0.23 36.31
CA ARG A 126 -10.28 -0.12 36.06
C ARG A 126 -10.56 -1.56 36.44
N ASP A 127 -11.75 -1.81 36.97
CA ASP A 127 -12.26 -3.18 37.10
C ASP A 127 -12.33 -3.84 35.71
N PRO A 128 -11.81 -5.07 35.51
CA PRO A 128 -12.16 -5.85 34.34
C PRO A 128 -13.68 -6.05 34.37
N GLN A 129 -14.43 -5.31 33.54
CA GLN A 129 -15.85 -5.58 33.39
C GLN A 129 -15.98 -7.03 32.95
N THR A 130 -16.54 -7.86 33.83
CA THR A 130 -16.90 -9.23 33.53
C THR A 130 -17.83 -9.18 32.34
N ALA A 131 -17.41 -9.82 31.25
CA ALA A 131 -18.25 -10.01 30.10
C ALA A 131 -19.60 -10.60 30.55
N PRO A 132 -20.73 -10.17 29.97
CA PRO A 132 -22.01 -10.81 30.26
C PRO A 132 -21.88 -12.32 30.00
N GLU A 133 -22.38 -13.12 30.95
CA GLU A 133 -22.30 -14.59 30.87
C GLU A 133 -22.81 -15.09 29.51
N GLY A 134 -21.92 -15.76 28.76
CA GLY A 134 -22.21 -16.31 27.43
C GLY A 134 -21.10 -16.14 26.39
N THR A 135 -20.02 -15.45 26.75
CA THR A 135 -18.94 -15.11 25.81
C THR A 135 -17.96 -16.27 25.61
N SER A 136 -17.84 -16.69 24.36
CA SER A 136 -16.97 -17.81 23.96
C SER A 136 -15.61 -17.30 23.49
N SER A 137 -14.56 -18.11 23.62
CA SER A 137 -13.20 -17.77 23.19
C SER A 137 -13.16 -17.27 21.73
N GLY A 138 -12.89 -15.98 21.51
CA GLY A 138 -12.82 -15.36 20.17
C GLY A 138 -13.26 -13.89 20.02
N GLU A 139 -13.64 -13.18 21.08
CA GLU A 139 -14.40 -11.92 20.97
C GLU A 139 -13.62 -10.61 20.79
N GLY A 140 -12.31 -10.64 20.56
CA GLY A 140 -11.55 -9.42 20.27
C GLY A 140 -11.66 -8.98 18.81
N ILE A 141 -11.48 -7.68 18.54
CA ILE A 141 -11.28 -7.18 17.17
C ILE A 141 -9.90 -7.65 16.68
N ARG A 142 -9.84 -8.28 15.51
CA ARG A 142 -8.58 -8.70 14.87
C ARG A 142 -8.49 -8.07 13.49
N LEU A 143 -7.36 -7.42 13.21
CA LEU A 143 -7.06 -6.86 11.90
C LEU A 143 -5.97 -7.71 11.27
N LEU A 144 -6.26 -8.26 10.09
CA LEU A 144 -5.33 -9.07 9.30
C LEU A 144 -5.03 -8.36 7.99
N ALA A 145 -3.75 -8.35 7.60
CA ALA A 145 -3.29 -7.83 6.33
C ALA A 145 -2.47 -8.88 5.58
N ALA A 146 -2.58 -8.92 4.25
CA ALA A 146 -1.70 -9.68 3.39
C ALA A 146 -1.17 -8.77 2.26
N PRO A 147 0.15 -8.51 2.17
CA PRO A 147 1.21 -8.99 3.07
C PRO A 147 1.04 -8.47 4.52
N ALA A 148 1.68 -9.14 5.49
CA ALA A 148 1.52 -8.84 6.92
C ALA A 148 2.00 -7.42 7.31
N TRP A 149 2.95 -6.88 6.55
CA TRP A 149 3.52 -5.54 6.72
C TRP A 149 3.40 -4.79 5.39
N PRO A 150 2.19 -4.35 5.03
CA PRO A 150 2.01 -3.60 3.79
C PRO A 150 2.60 -2.20 3.95
N THR A 151 3.23 -1.69 2.88
CA THR A 151 3.59 -0.28 2.85
C THR A 151 2.33 0.59 2.76
N LEU A 152 2.45 1.89 3.03
CA LEU A 152 1.35 2.83 2.83
C LEU A 152 0.76 2.69 1.42
N SER A 153 1.62 2.67 0.41
CA SER A 153 1.23 2.53 -0.99
C SER A 153 0.57 1.19 -1.28
N ASP A 154 1.03 0.08 -0.67
CA ASP A 154 0.40 -1.22 -0.88
C ASP A 154 -1.03 -1.27 -0.36
N LEU A 155 -1.26 -0.66 0.81
CA LEU A 155 -2.57 -0.59 1.45
C LEU A 155 -3.59 0.12 0.56
N TRP A 156 -3.20 1.24 -0.04
CA TRP A 156 -4.12 2.09 -0.80
C TRP A 156 -4.19 1.75 -2.28
N ASP A 157 -3.14 1.18 -2.88
CA ASP A 157 -3.09 0.80 -4.31
C ASP A 157 -3.76 -0.56 -4.60
N GLY A 158 -4.36 -1.19 -3.58
CA GLY A 158 -5.00 -2.50 -3.69
C GLY A 158 -4.00 -3.65 -3.86
N ARG A 159 -2.73 -3.44 -3.49
CA ARG A 159 -1.72 -4.51 -3.47
C ARG A 159 -1.77 -5.31 -2.17
N ALA A 160 -2.32 -4.73 -1.10
CA ALA A 160 -2.60 -5.42 0.15
C ALA A 160 -4.10 -5.69 0.32
N THR A 161 -4.44 -6.85 0.89
CA THR A 161 -5.79 -7.16 1.35
C THR A 161 -5.87 -6.99 2.85
N VAL A 162 -6.94 -6.36 3.35
CA VAL A 162 -7.20 -6.22 4.78
C VAL A 162 -8.51 -6.92 5.12
N SER A 163 -8.58 -7.64 6.23
CA SER A 163 -9.83 -8.15 6.79
C SER A 163 -9.88 -7.83 8.29
N ILE A 164 -11.08 -7.54 8.79
CA ILE A 164 -11.27 -7.23 10.20
C ILE A 164 -12.29 -8.21 10.77
N ASP A 165 -11.82 -9.12 11.61
CA ASP A 165 -12.68 -10.02 12.35
C ASP A 165 -13.12 -9.39 13.66
N GLY A 166 -14.35 -9.70 14.05
CA GLY A 166 -14.92 -9.33 15.33
C GLY A 166 -16.32 -9.90 15.48
N PRO A 167 -17.00 -9.66 16.60
CA PRO A 167 -18.33 -10.22 16.83
C PRO A 167 -19.31 -9.79 15.72
N PRO A 168 -20.14 -10.69 15.20
CA PRO A 168 -21.00 -10.39 14.06
C PRO A 168 -22.03 -9.29 14.37
N ASN A 169 -22.36 -8.47 13.36
CA ASN A 169 -23.31 -7.35 13.42
C ASN A 169 -22.95 -6.27 14.45
N THR A 170 -21.66 -6.10 14.70
CA THR A 170 -21.12 -5.16 15.68
C THR A 170 -20.62 -3.91 14.97
N GLN A 171 -21.19 -2.74 15.29
CA GLN A 171 -20.66 -1.43 14.87
C GLN A 171 -19.35 -1.11 15.60
N ALA A 172 -18.28 -0.82 14.86
CA ALA A 172 -16.99 -0.38 15.38
C ALA A 172 -16.53 0.91 14.67
N ASP A 173 -15.70 1.69 15.36
CA ASP A 173 -15.12 2.92 14.83
C ASP A 173 -13.80 2.61 14.12
N LEU A 174 -13.69 3.04 12.87
CA LEU A 174 -12.47 3.03 12.07
C LEU A 174 -11.92 4.46 12.00
N SER A 175 -10.65 4.61 12.34
CA SER A 175 -9.88 5.84 12.12
C SER A 175 -8.73 5.56 11.14
N VAL A 176 -8.61 6.41 10.14
CA VAL A 176 -7.51 6.42 9.17
C VAL A 176 -6.69 7.67 9.39
N ILE A 177 -5.48 7.51 9.91
CA ILE A 177 -4.58 8.61 10.25
C ILE A 177 -3.44 8.63 9.23
N LEU A 178 -3.12 9.80 8.69
CA LEU A 178 -1.92 10.02 7.88
C LEU A 178 -0.99 10.97 8.62
N SER A 179 0.29 10.61 8.71
CA SER A 179 1.28 11.38 9.46
C SER A 179 2.49 11.75 8.60
N ALA A 180 3.07 12.90 8.86
CA ALA A 180 4.31 13.36 8.23
C ALA A 180 5.55 12.68 8.86
N VAL A 181 6.72 12.97 8.30
CA VAL A 181 8.02 12.44 8.75
C VAL A 181 8.33 12.82 10.21
N ASP A 182 7.87 13.99 10.66
CA ASP A 182 8.04 14.47 12.03
C ASP A 182 6.98 13.91 13.01
N GLY A 183 6.10 13.02 12.55
CA GLY A 183 5.01 12.43 13.33
C GLY A 183 3.76 13.30 13.44
N SER A 184 3.75 14.52 12.85
CA SER A 184 2.56 15.36 12.85
C SER A 184 1.43 14.76 12.02
N VAL A 185 0.20 14.83 12.53
CA VAL A 185 -0.99 14.31 11.84
C VAL A 185 -1.39 15.27 10.71
N LEU A 186 -1.35 14.76 9.49
CA LEU A 186 -1.78 15.47 8.27
C LEU A 186 -3.27 15.27 7.99
N ALA A 187 -3.82 14.11 8.34
CA ALA A 187 -5.24 13.81 8.21
C ALA A 187 -5.69 12.77 9.25
N ASP A 188 -6.92 12.88 9.74
CA ASP A 188 -7.62 11.88 10.56
C ASP A 188 -9.05 11.74 10.01
N ILE A 189 -9.36 10.57 9.44
CA ILE A 189 -10.66 10.27 8.83
C ILE A 189 -11.33 9.16 9.64
N ARG A 190 -12.48 9.49 10.22
CA ARG A 190 -13.25 8.56 11.05
C ARG A 190 -14.50 8.07 10.34
N ARG A 191 -14.79 6.78 10.51
CA ARG A 191 -15.95 6.09 9.95
C ARG A 191 -16.46 5.05 10.95
N THR A 192 -17.72 4.66 10.80
CA THR A 192 -18.27 3.50 11.51
C THR A 192 -18.43 2.37 10.51
N LEU A 193 -18.05 1.15 10.90
CA LEU A 193 -18.17 -0.05 10.10
C LEU A 193 -18.84 -1.18 10.88
N SER A 194 -19.44 -2.13 10.14
CA SER A 194 -20.01 -3.35 10.72
C SER A 194 -18.99 -4.49 10.66
N LEU A 195 -18.81 -5.22 11.76
CA LEU A 195 -17.96 -6.41 11.84
C LEU A 195 -18.75 -7.70 11.60
N PRO A 196 -18.12 -8.75 11.02
CA PRO A 196 -16.77 -8.75 10.43
C PRO A 196 -16.71 -8.03 9.07
N LEU A 197 -15.54 -7.49 8.73
CA LEU A 197 -15.26 -6.84 7.45
C LEU A 197 -14.39 -7.74 6.56
N SER A 198 -14.92 -8.13 5.39
CA SER A 198 -14.16 -8.89 4.38
C SER A 198 -13.18 -8.00 3.60
N SER A 199 -12.23 -8.62 2.90
CA SER A 199 -11.28 -7.88 2.05
C SER A 199 -11.91 -7.19 0.84
N GLU A 200 -13.03 -7.70 0.36
CA GLU A 200 -13.82 -7.04 -0.69
C GLU A 200 -14.49 -5.78 -0.14
N ALA A 201 -15.12 -5.87 1.03
CA ALA A 201 -15.72 -4.72 1.70
C ALA A 201 -14.67 -3.64 2.06
N TRP A 202 -13.46 -4.06 2.48
CA TRP A 202 -12.34 -3.15 2.67
C TRP A 202 -11.99 -2.37 1.40
N THR A 203 -11.96 -3.04 0.24
CA THR A 203 -11.61 -2.40 -1.04
C THR A 203 -12.55 -1.24 -1.36
N ASN A 204 -13.85 -1.39 -1.06
CA ASN A 204 -14.83 -0.33 -1.23
C ASN A 204 -14.63 0.83 -0.23
N ILE A 205 -14.40 0.52 1.05
CA ILE A 205 -14.09 1.54 2.07
C ILE A 205 -12.83 2.31 1.70
N ALA A 206 -11.78 1.62 1.26
CA ALA A 206 -10.52 2.23 0.86
C ALA A 206 -10.72 3.20 -0.31
N LYS A 207 -11.56 2.85 -1.28
CA LYS A 207 -11.96 3.74 -2.38
C LYS A 207 -12.68 5.00 -1.87
N GLU A 208 -13.64 4.86 -0.97
CA GLU A 208 -14.34 6.01 -0.38
C GLU A 208 -13.40 6.92 0.42
N VAL A 209 -12.43 6.36 1.13
CA VAL A 209 -11.42 7.14 1.85
C VAL A 209 -10.51 7.87 0.86
N ARG A 210 -10.10 7.23 -0.24
CA ARG A 210 -9.34 7.88 -1.32
C ARG A 210 -10.11 9.01 -2.02
N ASP A 211 -11.44 8.93 -2.07
CA ASP A 211 -12.30 9.99 -2.61
C ASP A 211 -12.43 11.20 -1.66
N ASN A 212 -12.01 11.05 -0.40
CA ASN A 212 -12.02 12.14 0.57
C ASN A 212 -10.98 13.22 0.22
N ARG A 213 -11.42 14.47 0.10
CA ARG A 213 -10.54 15.61 -0.23
C ARG A 213 -9.40 15.80 0.76
N VAL A 214 -9.65 15.60 2.06
CA VAL A 214 -8.62 15.73 3.11
C VAL A 214 -7.55 14.65 2.91
N PHE A 215 -7.96 13.41 2.63
CA PHE A 215 -7.04 12.33 2.29
C PHE A 215 -6.19 12.68 1.07
N GLN A 216 -6.84 13.11 -0.03
CA GLN A 216 -6.15 13.45 -1.27
C GLN A 216 -5.12 14.57 -1.12
N HIS A 217 -5.37 15.52 -0.22
CA HIS A 217 -4.44 16.60 0.07
C HIS A 217 -3.26 16.18 0.94
N ALA A 218 -3.45 15.23 1.86
CA ALA A 218 -2.43 14.79 2.80
C ALA A 218 -1.59 13.59 2.30
N TYR A 219 -2.13 12.73 1.45
CA TYR A 219 -1.54 11.45 1.07
C TYR A 219 -0.15 11.56 0.42
N ASP A 220 0.03 12.52 -0.48
CA ASP A 220 1.31 12.69 -1.18
C ASP A 220 2.43 13.12 -0.21
N ASP A 221 2.09 13.88 0.83
CA ASP A 221 3.02 14.39 1.84
C ASP A 221 3.22 13.42 3.04
N ALA A 222 2.33 12.43 3.21
CA ALA A 222 2.39 11.47 4.31
C ALA A 222 3.60 10.52 4.21
N GLU A 223 4.21 10.20 5.36
CA GLU A 223 5.27 9.19 5.47
C GLU A 223 4.73 7.86 5.97
N SER A 224 3.73 7.91 6.85
CA SER A 224 3.07 6.76 7.43
C SER A 224 1.57 6.95 7.43
N GLY A 225 0.86 5.82 7.47
CA GLY A 225 -0.58 5.80 7.67
C GLY A 225 -0.97 4.70 8.63
N GLU A 226 -2.04 4.94 9.37
CA GLU A 226 -2.51 4.03 10.41
C GLU A 226 -3.99 3.76 10.25
N LEU A 227 -4.34 2.47 10.32
CA LEU A 227 -5.71 2.02 10.45
C LEU A 227 -5.93 1.59 11.89
N LEU A 228 -6.81 2.28 12.59
CA LEU A 228 -7.22 1.94 13.94
C LEU A 228 -8.69 1.56 13.93
N VAL A 229 -9.02 0.36 14.37
CA VAL A 229 -10.40 -0.09 14.54
C VAL A 229 -10.63 -0.29 16.03
N SER A 230 -11.66 0.33 16.59
CA SER A 230 -11.94 0.25 18.02
C SER A 230 -13.43 0.16 18.30
N ARG A 231 -13.79 -0.57 19.36
CA ARG A 231 -15.12 -0.51 19.95
C ARG A 231 -15.04 -0.68 21.46
N SER A 232 -15.71 0.22 22.17
CA SER A 232 -15.85 0.12 23.63
C SER A 232 -16.44 -1.24 24.04
N GLY A 233 -15.82 -1.88 25.03
CA GLY A 233 -16.21 -3.20 25.55
C GLY A 233 -15.75 -4.41 24.74
N ILE A 234 -15.14 -4.22 23.55
CA ILE A 234 -14.64 -5.31 22.71
C ILE A 234 -13.12 -5.22 22.48
N GLY A 235 -12.59 -4.00 22.34
CA GLY A 235 -11.16 -3.74 22.19
C GLY A 235 -10.84 -2.93 20.93
N PHE A 236 -9.57 -2.94 20.54
CA PHE A 236 -9.08 -2.27 19.33
C PHE A 236 -8.02 -3.09 18.60
N ALA A 237 -7.82 -2.80 17.32
CA ALA A 237 -6.75 -3.34 16.49
C ALA A 237 -6.15 -2.22 15.64
N ARG A 238 -4.82 -2.24 15.47
CA ARG A 238 -4.07 -1.22 14.72
C ARG A 238 -3.20 -1.88 13.65
N LEU A 239 -3.16 -1.26 12.48
CA LEU A 239 -2.20 -1.53 11.41
C LEU A 239 -1.48 -0.24 11.08
N THR A 240 -0.15 -0.23 11.20
CA THR A 240 0.70 0.88 10.78
C THR A 240 1.40 0.50 9.47
N CYS A 241 1.33 1.40 8.50
CA CYS A 241 1.87 1.23 7.16
C CYS A 241 2.79 2.41 6.85
N ASP A 242 4.09 2.16 6.86
CA ASP A 242 5.08 3.17 6.48
C ASP A 242 5.36 3.10 4.98
N ARG A 243 5.75 4.22 4.35
CA ARG A 243 6.32 4.20 3.00
C ARG A 243 7.73 3.59 2.98
N GLY A 244 8.42 3.60 4.11
CA GLY A 244 9.79 3.10 4.26
C GLY A 244 10.83 3.97 3.55
N PHE A 245 12.11 3.62 3.72
CA PHE A 245 13.19 4.30 3.00
C PHE A 245 13.20 3.91 1.52
N GLN A 246 13.03 4.89 0.64
CA GLN A 246 13.18 4.73 -0.80
C GLN A 246 14.39 5.56 -1.29
N PRO A 247 15.43 4.95 -1.91
CA PRO A 247 16.60 5.68 -2.42
C PRO A 247 16.23 6.68 -3.51
N LEU A 248 15.23 6.37 -4.33
CA LEU A 248 14.62 7.26 -5.31
C LEU A 248 13.18 7.47 -4.90
N ARG A 249 12.80 8.71 -4.56
CA ARG A 249 11.43 9.04 -4.15
C ARG A 249 10.88 10.19 -4.98
N TRP A 250 9.64 10.05 -5.42
CA TRP A 250 8.93 11.14 -6.06
C TRP A 250 8.08 11.91 -5.04
N ARG A 251 8.08 13.24 -5.18
CA ARG A 251 7.14 14.10 -4.46
C ARG A 251 6.31 14.88 -5.46
N THR A 252 5.01 14.69 -5.43
CA THR A 252 4.03 15.44 -6.21
C THR A 252 3.58 16.67 -5.45
N THR A 253 3.51 17.80 -6.13
CA THR A 253 3.12 19.10 -5.55
C THR A 253 2.13 19.77 -6.48
N ARG A 254 1.28 20.63 -5.92
CA ARG A 254 0.36 21.46 -6.69
C ARG A 254 0.87 22.89 -6.73
N ARG A 255 1.01 23.45 -7.93
CA ARG A 255 1.32 24.87 -8.12
C ARG A 255 0.07 25.72 -7.99
N GLN A 256 0.24 27.02 -7.72
CA GLN A 256 -0.86 27.98 -7.55
C GLN A 256 -1.77 28.09 -8.78
N ASN A 257 -1.22 27.86 -9.98
CA ASN A 257 -1.96 27.82 -11.25
C ASN A 257 -2.79 26.53 -11.44
N GLY A 258 -2.80 25.63 -10.46
CA GLY A 258 -3.50 24.34 -10.51
C GLY A 258 -2.69 23.21 -11.14
N SER A 259 -1.57 23.48 -11.82
CA SER A 259 -0.75 22.45 -12.45
C SER A 259 -0.07 21.57 -11.38
N ARG A 260 0.03 20.28 -11.65
CA ARG A 260 0.76 19.34 -10.79
C ARG A 260 2.19 19.20 -11.28
N THR A 261 3.13 19.13 -10.36
CA THR A 261 4.54 18.91 -10.65
C THR A 261 5.11 17.80 -9.78
N ALA A 262 5.98 16.97 -10.36
CA ALA A 262 6.71 15.95 -9.64
C ALA A 262 8.18 16.35 -9.51
N ARG A 263 8.76 16.13 -8.34
CA ARG A 263 10.18 16.33 -8.09
C ARG A 263 10.80 15.05 -7.58
N LEU A 264 11.94 14.67 -8.15
CA LEU A 264 12.74 13.57 -7.66
C LEU A 264 13.51 14.00 -6.42
N LEU A 265 13.38 13.21 -5.36
CA LEU A 265 14.23 13.21 -4.19
C LEU A 265 15.19 12.03 -4.35
N ASP A 266 16.34 12.30 -4.97
CA ASP A 266 17.41 11.32 -5.12
C ASP A 266 18.26 11.29 -3.84
N ARG A 267 18.17 10.18 -3.11
CA ARG A 267 18.94 9.90 -1.89
C ARG A 267 20.09 8.92 -2.15
N THR A 268 20.42 8.67 -3.42
CA THR A 268 21.61 7.93 -3.82
C THR A 268 22.81 8.88 -3.95
N ASP A 269 23.98 8.34 -4.27
CA ASP A 269 25.21 9.10 -4.55
C ASP A 269 25.07 10.04 -5.78
N GLY A 270 23.91 10.04 -6.45
CA GLY A 270 23.45 11.04 -7.42
C GLY A 270 24.16 11.02 -8.77
N ARG A 271 25.01 10.02 -9.02
CA ARG A 271 25.76 9.92 -10.29
C ARG A 271 24.98 9.06 -11.27
N ASN A 272 24.36 9.72 -12.27
CA ASN A 272 23.68 9.14 -13.44
C ASN A 272 22.25 8.62 -13.21
N THR A 273 21.43 9.35 -12.46
CA THR A 273 20.00 9.03 -12.36
C THR A 273 19.28 9.41 -13.65
N LEU A 274 18.76 8.41 -14.34
CA LEU A 274 17.94 8.59 -15.54
C LEU A 274 16.50 8.81 -15.14
N VAL A 275 15.87 9.86 -15.67
CA VAL A 275 14.44 10.11 -15.50
C VAL A 275 13.75 10.08 -16.86
N GLU A 276 12.66 9.31 -16.93
CA GLU A 276 11.86 9.12 -18.14
C GLU A 276 10.37 9.29 -17.83
N LEU A 277 9.68 10.06 -18.67
CA LEU A 277 8.24 10.21 -18.67
C LEU A 277 7.62 9.43 -19.82
N PHE A 278 6.60 8.63 -19.53
CA PHE A 278 5.74 7.98 -20.50
C PHE A 278 4.35 8.58 -20.37
N THR A 279 3.85 9.24 -21.40
CA THR A 279 2.50 9.81 -21.36
C THR A 279 1.45 8.72 -21.51
N VAL A 280 0.23 8.99 -21.06
CA VAL A 280 -0.89 8.06 -21.32
C VAL A 280 -1.15 7.92 -22.83
N ASP A 281 -0.90 8.97 -23.62
CA ASP A 281 -1.08 8.93 -25.08
C ASP A 281 0.00 8.09 -25.79
N GLU A 282 1.23 8.03 -25.28
CA GLU A 282 2.33 7.23 -25.83
C GLU A 282 3.02 6.38 -24.75
N PRO A 283 2.35 5.34 -24.21
CA PRO A 283 2.76 4.69 -22.97
C PRO A 283 4.02 3.82 -23.07
N THR A 284 4.63 3.74 -24.26
CA THR A 284 5.84 2.94 -24.53
C THR A 284 7.00 3.78 -25.06
N VAL A 285 6.80 5.08 -25.26
CA VAL A 285 7.81 6.01 -25.75
C VAL A 285 8.31 6.83 -24.57
N ALA A 286 9.60 6.69 -24.27
CA ALA A 286 10.23 7.43 -23.18
C ALA A 286 10.56 8.86 -23.62
N VAL A 287 10.13 9.84 -22.84
CA VAL A 287 10.55 11.23 -22.94
C VAL A 287 11.57 11.51 -21.83
N PRO A 288 12.86 11.71 -22.14
CA PRO A 288 13.87 12.01 -21.13
C PRO A 288 13.53 13.30 -20.40
N CYS A 289 13.68 13.30 -19.07
CA CYS A 289 13.45 14.46 -18.22
C CYS A 289 14.69 14.77 -17.38
N PRO A 290 14.89 16.04 -17.01
CA PRO A 290 15.93 16.43 -16.05
C PRO A 290 15.65 15.85 -14.66
N SER A 291 16.69 15.28 -14.01
CA SER A 291 16.61 14.74 -12.64
C SER A 291 16.48 15.82 -11.55
N ASP A 292 17.04 17.00 -11.81
CA ASP A 292 17.28 18.01 -10.77
C ASP A 292 16.22 19.13 -10.74
N SER A 293 15.16 19.01 -11.55
CA SER A 293 14.11 20.02 -11.67
C SER A 293 12.71 19.43 -11.57
N ASP A 294 11.75 20.28 -11.24
CA ASP A 294 10.34 19.90 -11.25
C ASP A 294 9.88 19.53 -12.67
N ILE A 295 9.22 18.39 -12.78
CA ILE A 295 8.63 17.88 -14.01
C ILE A 295 7.14 18.19 -13.98
N GLU A 296 6.64 18.89 -14.99
CA GLU A 296 5.21 19.20 -15.11
C GLU A 296 4.42 17.97 -15.53
N ALA A 297 3.35 17.67 -14.80
CA ALA A 297 2.47 16.56 -15.13
C ALA A 297 1.67 16.88 -16.40
N PRO A 298 1.67 15.98 -17.41
CA PRO A 298 0.79 16.14 -18.56
C PRO A 298 -0.68 16.17 -18.12
N PRO A 299 -1.59 16.81 -18.88
CA PRO A 299 -3.01 16.90 -18.50
C PRO A 299 -3.69 15.55 -18.24
N ARG A 300 -3.35 14.52 -19.04
CA ARG A 300 -3.84 13.13 -18.86
C ARG A 300 -3.02 12.32 -17.84
N GLY A 301 -2.06 12.94 -17.15
CA GLY A 301 -1.08 12.24 -16.35
C GLY A 301 -0.06 11.46 -17.20
N GLY A 302 0.60 10.50 -16.57
CA GLY A 302 1.64 9.69 -17.20
C GLY A 302 2.34 8.80 -16.18
N LEU A 303 3.22 7.92 -16.64
CA LEU A 303 4.14 7.17 -15.81
C LEU A 303 5.47 7.92 -15.77
N LEU A 304 5.94 8.26 -14.58
CA LEU A 304 7.27 8.85 -14.39
C LEU A 304 8.16 7.82 -13.72
N ARG A 305 9.34 7.56 -14.32
CA ARG A 305 10.28 6.56 -13.87
C ARG A 305 11.65 7.19 -13.61
N ALA A 306 12.22 6.91 -12.44
CA ALA A 306 13.63 7.16 -12.14
C ALA A 306 14.38 5.83 -12.04
N THR A 307 15.58 5.80 -12.59
CA THR A 307 16.49 4.65 -12.52
C THR A 307 17.89 5.13 -12.15
N ALA A 308 18.45 4.57 -11.08
CA ALA A 308 19.82 4.81 -10.62
C ALA A 308 20.46 3.47 -10.27
N ALA A 309 21.50 3.08 -11.02
CA ALA A 309 22.11 1.75 -10.93
C ALA A 309 21.06 0.62 -11.05
N GLU A 310 20.88 -0.19 -9.99
CA GLU A 310 19.89 -1.28 -9.93
C GLU A 310 18.56 -0.85 -9.28
N VAL A 311 18.48 0.38 -8.75
CA VAL A 311 17.27 0.89 -8.09
C VAL A 311 16.40 1.61 -9.12
N GLN A 312 15.11 1.26 -9.12
CA GLN A 312 14.10 1.92 -9.94
C GLN A 312 12.91 2.29 -9.06
N ASN A 313 12.37 3.49 -9.28
CA ASN A 313 11.10 3.90 -8.69
C ASN A 313 10.23 4.58 -9.75
N SER A 314 8.96 4.17 -9.80
CA SER A 314 7.99 4.68 -10.77
C SER A 314 6.71 5.11 -10.08
N ILE A 315 6.18 6.26 -10.48
CA ILE A 315 4.88 6.77 -10.04
C ILE A 315 3.97 7.06 -11.23
N ILE A 316 2.66 6.99 -11.00
CA ILE A 316 1.68 7.60 -11.89
C ILE A 316 1.53 9.07 -11.51
N LEU A 317 1.61 9.95 -12.49
CA LEU A 317 1.38 11.37 -12.30
C LEU A 317 -0.11 11.66 -12.22
N PRO A 318 -0.55 12.52 -11.28
CA PRO A 318 -1.93 12.95 -11.20
C PRO A 318 -2.33 13.69 -12.48
N THR A 319 -3.61 13.62 -12.80
CA THR A 319 -4.22 14.31 -13.93
C THR A 319 -4.55 15.76 -13.58
N ASP A 320 -4.88 16.55 -14.61
CA ASP A 320 -5.50 17.87 -14.46
C ASP A 320 -6.99 17.76 -14.86
N PRO A 321 -7.91 17.61 -13.89
CA PRO A 321 -9.34 17.45 -14.17
C PRO A 321 -9.92 18.60 -14.98
N SER A 322 -9.46 19.84 -14.75
CA SER A 322 -9.99 21.02 -15.45
C SER A 322 -9.64 21.00 -16.92
N ARG A 323 -8.43 20.54 -17.28
CA ARG A 323 -8.03 20.38 -18.68
C ARG A 323 -8.66 19.13 -19.30
N LEU A 324 -8.81 18.05 -18.54
CA LEU A 324 -9.41 16.79 -19.01
C LEU A 324 -10.85 16.95 -19.52
N LEU A 325 -11.66 17.81 -18.88
CA LEU A 325 -13.04 18.09 -19.33
C LEU A 325 -13.13 18.61 -20.77
N HIS A 326 -12.06 19.21 -21.27
CA HIS A 326 -11.98 19.76 -22.62
C HIS A 326 -11.22 18.84 -23.59
N MET A 327 -10.78 17.67 -23.13
CA MET A 327 -10.07 16.67 -23.94
C MET A 327 -11.02 15.54 -24.34
N GLY A 328 -10.84 15.01 -25.55
CA GLY A 328 -11.59 13.84 -26.02
C GLY A 328 -11.23 12.55 -25.25
N GLN A 329 -11.85 11.43 -25.63
CA GLN A 329 -11.50 10.12 -25.07
C GLN A 329 -10.01 9.80 -25.25
N VAL A 330 -9.43 9.12 -24.24
CA VAL A 330 -8.04 8.66 -24.25
C VAL A 330 -7.88 7.57 -25.32
N ARG A 331 -6.89 7.70 -26.20
CA ARG A 331 -6.56 6.68 -27.21
C ARG A 331 -5.04 6.48 -27.26
N PRO A 332 -4.48 5.66 -26.36
CA PRO A 332 -3.05 5.46 -26.30
C PRO A 332 -2.54 4.80 -27.59
N LEU A 333 -1.47 5.35 -28.14
CA LEU A 333 -0.75 4.82 -29.29
C LEU A 333 0.44 4.01 -28.81
N VAL A 334 0.44 2.72 -29.10
CA VAL A 334 1.55 1.82 -28.79
C VAL A 334 2.25 1.45 -30.10
N GLN A 335 3.49 1.90 -30.23
CA GLN A 335 4.30 1.65 -31.43
C GLN A 335 4.93 0.27 -31.36
N THR A 336 4.94 -0.45 -32.48
CA THR A 336 5.53 -1.79 -32.59
C THR A 336 6.52 -1.87 -33.76
N SER A 337 7.60 -2.65 -33.57
CA SER A 337 8.67 -2.82 -34.56
C SER A 337 8.58 -4.14 -35.35
N GLY A 338 7.59 -4.99 -35.06
CA GLY A 338 7.33 -6.25 -35.77
C GLY A 338 6.98 -7.43 -34.86
N LYS A 339 6.64 -8.57 -35.47
CA LYS A 339 6.27 -9.81 -34.74
C LYS A 339 7.53 -10.57 -34.30
N LEU A 340 8.18 -10.09 -33.24
CA LEU A 340 9.39 -10.69 -32.66
C LEU A 340 9.21 -10.91 -31.15
N SER A 341 9.77 -12.00 -30.60
CA SER A 341 9.62 -12.34 -29.18
C SER A 341 10.16 -11.24 -28.24
N HIS A 342 11.28 -10.61 -28.62
CA HIS A 342 11.84 -9.49 -27.86
C HIS A 342 10.92 -8.26 -27.85
N GLU A 343 10.12 -8.06 -28.90
CA GLU A 343 9.17 -6.95 -28.98
C GLU A 343 7.98 -7.18 -28.04
N VAL A 344 7.48 -8.42 -27.99
CA VAL A 344 6.48 -8.83 -26.99
C VAL A 344 7.02 -8.61 -25.57
N LEU A 345 8.27 -8.97 -25.32
CA LEU A 345 8.90 -8.78 -24.01
C LEU A 345 9.10 -7.29 -23.68
N ARG A 346 9.48 -6.45 -24.65
CA ARG A 346 9.59 -4.99 -24.48
C ARG A 346 8.25 -4.40 -24.05
N LEU A 347 7.17 -4.76 -24.74
CA LEU A 347 5.82 -4.32 -24.41
C LEU A 347 5.36 -4.87 -23.06
N ALA A 348 5.67 -6.13 -22.74
CA ALA A 348 5.36 -6.70 -21.43
C ALA A 348 6.06 -5.93 -20.30
N LYS A 349 7.35 -5.60 -20.46
CA LYS A 349 8.07 -4.76 -19.48
C LYS A 349 7.44 -3.38 -19.32
N ALA A 350 7.00 -2.76 -20.42
CA ALA A 350 6.26 -1.50 -20.35
C ALA A 350 4.94 -1.67 -19.58
N HIS A 351 4.15 -2.69 -19.90
CA HIS A 351 2.93 -3.02 -19.15
C HIS A 351 3.22 -3.22 -17.66
N LEU A 352 4.29 -3.94 -17.30
CA LEU A 352 4.68 -4.16 -15.91
C LEU A 352 5.02 -2.85 -15.22
N ALA A 353 5.81 -1.97 -15.87
CA ALA A 353 6.17 -0.66 -15.32
C ALA A 353 4.93 0.21 -15.00
N TRP A 354 3.92 0.21 -15.87
CA TRP A 354 2.64 0.86 -15.59
C TRP A 354 1.84 0.15 -14.48
N SER A 355 1.98 -1.16 -14.32
CA SER A 355 1.21 -1.94 -13.33
C SER A 355 1.76 -1.77 -11.91
N GLU A 356 3.08 -1.68 -11.79
CA GLU A 356 3.79 -1.60 -10.51
C GLU A 356 4.02 -0.16 -10.02
N ALA A 357 3.75 0.84 -10.87
CA ALA A 357 3.89 2.23 -10.49
C ALA A 357 2.93 2.61 -9.36
N GLU A 358 3.46 3.37 -8.39
CA GLU A 358 2.69 3.87 -7.26
C GLU A 358 1.64 4.88 -7.75
N LEU A 359 0.42 4.75 -7.25
CA LEU A 359 -0.66 5.66 -7.63
C LEU A 359 -0.66 6.90 -6.74
N PRO A 360 -0.95 8.08 -7.31
CA PRO A 360 -1.29 9.25 -6.52
C PRO A 360 -2.68 9.07 -5.93
N ALA A 361 -3.07 9.94 -5.00
CA ALA A 361 -4.43 9.92 -4.47
C ALA A 361 -5.52 10.22 -5.54
N ASP A 362 -5.15 10.77 -6.70
CA ASP A 362 -6.05 11.09 -7.81
C ASP A 362 -6.64 9.84 -8.50
N VAL A 363 -7.97 9.73 -8.49
CA VAL A 363 -8.74 8.62 -9.09
C VAL A 363 -8.72 8.64 -10.63
N PHE A 364 -8.56 9.81 -11.25
CA PHE A 364 -8.46 9.89 -12.71
C PHE A 364 -7.12 9.32 -13.22
N ALA A 365 -6.09 9.35 -12.39
CA ALA A 365 -4.79 8.75 -12.70
C ALA A 365 -4.91 7.21 -12.83
N LEU A 366 -5.81 6.58 -12.07
CA LEU A 366 -6.12 5.15 -12.20
C LEU A 366 -6.68 4.81 -13.58
N HIS A 367 -7.62 5.61 -14.07
CA HIS A 367 -8.21 5.44 -15.41
C HIS A 367 -7.15 5.59 -16.51
N GLY A 368 -6.25 6.58 -16.39
CA GLY A 368 -5.13 6.76 -17.32
C GLY A 368 -4.18 5.57 -17.36
N ARG A 369 -3.80 5.04 -16.18
CA ARG A 369 -2.97 3.83 -16.05
C ARG A 369 -3.63 2.63 -16.70
N ASP A 370 -4.90 2.38 -16.42
CA ASP A 370 -5.60 1.20 -16.95
C ASP A 370 -5.84 1.32 -18.46
N ALA A 371 -6.09 2.52 -18.99
CA ALA A 371 -6.13 2.76 -20.43
C ALA A 371 -4.79 2.45 -21.11
N ALA A 372 -3.67 2.88 -20.53
CA ALA A 372 -2.33 2.56 -21.03
C ALA A 372 -2.04 1.06 -21.00
N ARG A 373 -2.35 0.38 -19.88
CA ARG A 373 -2.17 -1.08 -19.72
C ARG A 373 -3.00 -1.88 -20.71
N GLU A 374 -4.26 -1.50 -20.90
CA GLU A 374 -5.13 -2.16 -21.85
C GLU A 374 -4.63 -1.95 -23.29
N ALA A 375 -4.20 -0.74 -23.65
CA ALA A 375 -3.63 -0.49 -24.98
C ALA A 375 -2.38 -1.34 -25.26
N ILE A 376 -1.46 -1.46 -24.29
CA ILE A 376 -0.28 -2.32 -24.42
C ILE A 376 -0.70 -3.80 -24.54
N THR A 377 -1.68 -4.25 -23.76
CA THR A 377 -2.21 -5.62 -23.84
C THR A 377 -2.79 -5.92 -25.22
N ARG A 378 -3.62 -5.02 -25.76
CA ARG A 378 -4.19 -5.16 -27.10
C ARG A 378 -3.13 -5.23 -28.18
N GLU A 379 -2.06 -4.44 -28.09
CA GLU A 379 -0.96 -4.51 -29.06
C GLU A 379 -0.17 -5.82 -28.96
N ILE A 380 0.12 -6.31 -27.75
CA ILE A 380 0.76 -7.63 -27.57
C ILE A 380 -0.11 -8.73 -28.20
N VAL A 381 -1.42 -8.71 -27.94
CA VAL A 381 -2.35 -9.69 -28.50
C VAL A 381 -2.41 -9.53 -30.02
N SER A 382 -2.51 -8.31 -30.55
CA SER A 382 -2.51 -8.01 -31.99
C SER A 382 -1.28 -8.58 -32.70
N LEU A 383 -0.09 -8.41 -32.12
CA LEU A 383 1.17 -8.94 -32.67
C LEU A 383 1.17 -10.47 -32.78
N ILE A 384 0.56 -11.17 -31.82
CA ILE A 384 0.60 -12.64 -31.76
C ILE A 384 -0.60 -13.25 -32.50
N ALA A 385 -1.82 -12.83 -32.13
CA ALA A 385 -3.12 -13.32 -32.61
C ALA A 385 -3.48 -12.86 -34.03
N GLY A 386 -2.85 -11.80 -34.52
CA GLY A 386 -3.02 -11.28 -35.86
C GLY A 386 -4.21 -10.33 -36.03
N THR A 387 -4.38 -9.85 -37.27
CA THR A 387 -5.25 -8.73 -37.62
C THR A 387 -6.74 -8.99 -37.43
N HIS A 388 -7.17 -10.26 -37.53
CA HIS A 388 -8.57 -10.66 -37.36
C HIS A 388 -9.03 -10.39 -35.92
N TRP A 389 -8.30 -10.93 -34.93
CA TRP A 389 -8.57 -10.68 -33.52
C TRP A 389 -8.38 -9.21 -33.15
N ALA A 390 -7.33 -8.56 -33.66
CA ALA A 390 -7.08 -7.14 -33.42
C ALA A 390 -8.24 -6.23 -33.91
N ARG A 391 -8.96 -6.63 -34.97
CA ARG A 391 -10.15 -5.90 -35.44
C ARG A 391 -11.32 -6.06 -34.47
N LEU A 392 -11.50 -7.27 -33.93
CA LEU A 392 -12.54 -7.51 -32.93
C LEU A 392 -12.30 -6.69 -31.67
N GLU A 393 -11.11 -6.74 -31.08
CA GLU A 393 -10.84 -5.97 -29.85
C GLU A 393 -10.99 -4.46 -30.04
N ARG A 394 -10.67 -3.92 -31.22
CA ARG A 394 -10.93 -2.51 -31.54
C ARG A 394 -12.41 -2.15 -31.53
N LYS A 395 -13.30 -3.09 -31.90
CA LYS A 395 -14.75 -2.89 -31.78
C LYS A 395 -15.15 -2.83 -30.31
N LEU A 396 -14.66 -3.77 -29.49
CA LEU A 396 -15.00 -3.88 -28.06
C LEU A 396 -14.69 -2.62 -27.25
N VAL A 397 -13.72 -1.80 -27.65
CA VAL A 397 -13.36 -0.55 -26.95
C VAL A 397 -14.52 0.45 -26.83
N HIS A 398 -15.49 0.41 -27.75
CA HIS A 398 -16.55 1.42 -27.85
C HIS A 398 -17.94 0.86 -27.51
N VAL A 399 -17.99 -0.34 -26.96
CA VAL A 399 -19.23 -1.05 -26.66
C VAL A 399 -19.56 -0.87 -25.18
N ASP A 400 -20.84 -0.67 -24.87
CA ASP A 400 -21.33 -0.53 -23.49
C ASP A 400 -21.32 -1.87 -22.73
N ASP A 401 -21.69 -2.98 -23.40
CA ASP A 401 -21.63 -4.34 -22.84
C ASP A 401 -20.83 -5.29 -23.75
N VAL A 402 -19.68 -5.75 -23.25
CA VAL A 402 -18.79 -6.69 -23.96
C VAL A 402 -19.43 -8.08 -24.11
N SER A 403 -20.39 -8.44 -23.25
CA SER A 403 -21.05 -9.74 -23.26
C SER A 403 -21.91 -9.97 -24.52
N ASP A 404 -22.39 -8.90 -25.15
CA ASP A 404 -23.11 -8.95 -26.44
C ASP A 404 -22.24 -9.48 -27.60
N TYR A 405 -20.91 -9.46 -27.44
CA TYR A 405 -19.95 -9.85 -28.46
C TYR A 405 -19.28 -11.22 -28.16
N LEU A 406 -19.81 -12.01 -27.22
CA LEU A 406 -19.26 -13.32 -26.88
C LEU A 406 -19.25 -14.30 -28.06
N ASP A 407 -20.30 -14.30 -28.87
CA ASP A 407 -20.37 -15.14 -30.08
C ASP A 407 -19.34 -14.69 -31.13
N ASP A 408 -19.20 -13.38 -31.36
CA ASP A 408 -18.17 -12.81 -32.24
C ASP A 408 -16.74 -13.20 -31.77
N MET A 409 -16.49 -13.14 -30.46
CA MET A 409 -15.22 -13.57 -29.85
C MET A 409 -14.97 -15.06 -30.05
N ARG A 410 -15.96 -15.91 -29.79
CA ARG A 410 -15.87 -17.36 -30.00
C ARG A 410 -15.50 -17.68 -31.44
N ASP A 411 -16.17 -17.04 -32.40
CA ASP A 411 -16.01 -17.33 -33.81
C ASP A 411 -14.64 -16.85 -34.35
N CYS A 412 -14.04 -15.83 -33.71
CA CYS A 412 -12.71 -15.32 -34.06
C CYS A 412 -11.53 -16.18 -33.53
N VAL A 413 -11.77 -17.20 -32.68
CA VAL A 413 -10.70 -18.00 -32.07
C VAL A 413 -9.90 -18.77 -33.13
N GLY A 414 -10.56 -19.40 -34.10
CA GLY A 414 -9.89 -20.08 -35.21
C GLY A 414 -10.83 -20.81 -36.16
N ASP A 415 -10.33 -21.09 -37.36
CA ASP A 415 -11.17 -21.56 -38.47
C ASP A 415 -11.37 -23.07 -38.55
N SER A 416 -10.45 -23.86 -37.97
CA SER A 416 -10.52 -25.33 -38.00
C SER A 416 -11.62 -25.85 -37.07
N ASP A 417 -12.20 -27.00 -37.40
CA ASP A 417 -13.24 -27.63 -36.58
C ASP A 417 -12.77 -27.90 -35.15
N ASN A 418 -11.49 -28.26 -34.99
CA ASN A 418 -10.89 -28.44 -33.67
C ASN A 418 -10.82 -27.12 -32.88
N HIS A 419 -10.45 -26.01 -33.53
CA HIS A 419 -10.41 -24.69 -32.89
C HIS A 419 -11.80 -24.21 -32.49
N LYS A 420 -12.80 -24.40 -33.37
CA LYS A 420 -14.20 -24.07 -33.09
C LYS A 420 -14.76 -24.91 -31.93
N ALA A 421 -14.42 -26.20 -31.88
CA ALA A 421 -14.82 -27.06 -30.77
C ALA A 421 -14.22 -26.60 -29.43
N VAL A 422 -12.95 -26.19 -29.42
CA VAL A 422 -12.30 -25.61 -28.24
C VAL A 422 -12.98 -24.29 -27.84
N ALA A 423 -13.24 -23.39 -28.79
CA ALA A 423 -13.90 -22.12 -28.53
C ALA A 423 -15.33 -22.30 -27.98
N ALA A 424 -16.10 -23.22 -28.55
CA ALA A 424 -17.45 -23.55 -28.06
C ALA A 424 -17.42 -24.09 -26.63
N LYS A 425 -16.45 -24.96 -26.30
CA LYS A 425 -16.25 -25.46 -24.94
C LYS A 425 -15.85 -24.36 -23.96
N ILE A 426 -15.01 -23.41 -24.36
CA ILE A 426 -14.69 -22.23 -23.55
C ILE A 426 -15.95 -21.41 -23.30
N GLY A 427 -16.69 -21.07 -24.36
CA GLY A 427 -17.90 -20.25 -24.29
C GLY A 427 -18.97 -20.83 -23.35
N SER A 428 -19.20 -22.14 -23.39
CA SER A 428 -20.17 -22.80 -22.51
C SER A 428 -19.75 -22.87 -21.04
N ASN A 429 -18.48 -22.64 -20.72
CA ASN A 429 -17.95 -22.72 -19.35
C ASN A 429 -17.63 -21.35 -18.72
N LEU A 430 -17.77 -20.24 -19.44
CA LEU A 430 -17.40 -18.91 -18.92
C LEU A 430 -18.09 -18.57 -17.59
N TRP A 431 -19.38 -18.90 -17.45
CA TRP A 431 -20.15 -18.70 -16.20
C TRP A 431 -19.64 -19.51 -15.01
N ASN A 432 -18.95 -20.63 -15.26
CA ASN A 432 -18.34 -21.45 -14.21
C ASN A 432 -16.94 -20.95 -13.82
N TRP A 433 -16.40 -19.96 -14.54
CA TRP A 433 -15.01 -19.49 -14.43
C TRP A 433 -14.90 -18.07 -13.86
N LEU A 434 -15.91 -17.63 -13.11
CA LEU A 434 -15.96 -16.30 -12.48
C LEU A 434 -14.94 -16.11 -11.34
N THR A 435 -14.08 -17.09 -11.05
CA THR A 435 -12.95 -16.93 -10.12
C THR A 435 -11.64 -17.29 -10.81
N PRO A 436 -10.51 -16.66 -10.45
CA PRO A 436 -9.21 -16.96 -11.08
C PRO A 436 -8.81 -18.44 -11.01
N GLY A 437 -9.12 -19.13 -9.91
CA GLY A 437 -8.82 -20.55 -9.71
C GLY A 437 -9.67 -21.46 -10.61
N ALA A 438 -10.97 -21.15 -10.75
CA ALA A 438 -11.87 -21.89 -11.63
C ALA A 438 -11.50 -21.67 -13.11
N LEU A 439 -11.20 -20.43 -13.51
CA LEU A 439 -10.71 -20.10 -14.85
C LEU A 439 -9.44 -20.88 -15.18
N LEU A 440 -8.43 -20.85 -14.30
CA LEU A 440 -7.17 -21.56 -14.55
C LEU A 440 -7.38 -23.07 -14.72
N SER A 441 -8.13 -23.69 -13.83
CA SER A 441 -8.32 -25.14 -13.81
C SER A 441 -9.18 -25.61 -14.98
N GLY A 442 -10.29 -24.92 -15.25
CA GLY A 442 -11.18 -25.26 -16.36
C GLY A 442 -10.56 -24.98 -17.72
N PHE A 443 -9.85 -23.85 -17.88
CA PHE A 443 -9.15 -23.54 -19.13
C PHE A 443 -8.03 -24.56 -19.40
N ALA A 444 -7.31 -25.02 -18.37
CA ALA A 444 -6.30 -26.08 -18.51
C ALA A 444 -6.89 -27.37 -19.08
N GLN A 445 -8.04 -27.81 -18.56
CA GLN A 445 -8.72 -29.03 -18.98
C GLN A 445 -9.16 -28.97 -20.45
N ILE A 446 -9.64 -27.80 -20.90
CA ILE A 446 -10.14 -27.63 -22.28
C ILE A 446 -8.97 -27.49 -23.27
N MET A 447 -7.88 -26.83 -22.87
CA MET A 447 -6.77 -26.49 -23.77
C MET A 447 -5.69 -27.56 -23.90
N GLU A 448 -5.71 -28.61 -23.06
CA GLU A 448 -4.66 -29.64 -23.03
C GLU A 448 -4.28 -30.16 -24.42
N GLY A 449 -5.28 -30.59 -25.22
CA GLY A 449 -5.04 -31.12 -26.56
C GLY A 449 -4.50 -30.08 -27.55
N ALA A 450 -4.93 -28.82 -27.46
CA ALA A 450 -4.47 -27.74 -28.33
C ALA A 450 -3.04 -27.29 -27.99
N ILE A 451 -2.68 -27.31 -26.70
CA ILE A 451 -1.34 -27.01 -26.20
C ILE A 451 -0.35 -28.10 -26.65
N GLN A 452 -0.73 -29.38 -26.50
CA GLN A 452 0.09 -30.51 -26.95
C GLN A 452 0.31 -30.50 -28.46
N SER A 453 -0.74 -30.24 -29.26
CA SER A 453 -0.63 -30.19 -30.72
C SER A 453 0.23 -29.02 -31.22
N SER A 454 0.39 -27.97 -30.42
CA SER A 454 1.28 -26.83 -30.71
C SER A 454 2.74 -27.09 -30.29
N GLY A 455 3.07 -28.31 -29.86
CA GLY A 455 4.42 -28.70 -29.46
C GLY A 455 4.82 -28.28 -28.05
N ILE A 456 3.86 -27.87 -27.21
CA ILE A 456 4.08 -27.55 -25.80
C ILE A 456 3.68 -28.78 -24.97
N SER A 457 4.49 -29.83 -25.01
CA SER A 457 4.24 -31.05 -24.24
C SER A 457 4.87 -30.97 -22.85
N CYS A 458 4.20 -31.54 -21.85
CA CYS A 458 4.72 -31.70 -20.48
C CYS A 458 5.10 -30.39 -19.76
N ARG A 459 4.39 -29.28 -20.03
CA ARG A 459 4.58 -28.01 -19.32
C ARG A 459 3.33 -27.61 -18.53
N PRO A 460 3.23 -27.96 -17.23
CA PRO A 460 2.09 -27.61 -16.39
C PRO A 460 1.81 -26.10 -16.33
N ALA A 461 2.87 -25.28 -16.49
CA ALA A 461 2.77 -23.82 -16.44
C ALA A 461 2.24 -23.18 -17.73
N ALA A 462 2.11 -23.91 -18.85
CA ALA A 462 1.74 -23.33 -20.15
C ALA A 462 0.38 -22.64 -20.13
N THR A 463 -0.62 -23.24 -19.48
CA THR A 463 -1.96 -22.66 -19.32
C THR A 463 -1.91 -21.35 -18.52
N ARG A 464 -1.18 -21.35 -17.39
CA ARG A 464 -0.99 -20.15 -16.57
C ARG A 464 -0.28 -19.06 -17.36
N PHE A 465 0.73 -19.42 -18.16
CA PHE A 465 1.45 -18.49 -19.02
C PHE A 465 0.52 -17.85 -20.05
N LEU A 466 -0.30 -18.66 -20.74
CA LEU A 466 -1.27 -18.19 -21.73
C LEU A 466 -2.29 -17.21 -21.14
N LEU A 467 -2.89 -17.56 -19.99
CA LEU A 467 -3.84 -16.67 -19.31
C LEU A 467 -3.16 -15.39 -18.79
N THR A 468 -1.92 -15.49 -18.31
CA THR A 468 -1.12 -14.32 -17.89
C THR A 468 -0.83 -13.41 -19.08
N LEU A 469 -0.37 -13.96 -20.20
CA LEU A 469 -0.11 -13.22 -21.43
C LEU A 469 -1.37 -12.57 -22.00
N ALA A 470 -2.52 -13.26 -21.91
CA ALA A 470 -3.80 -12.76 -22.41
C ALA A 470 -4.43 -11.68 -21.54
N GLY A 471 -4.23 -11.69 -20.21
CA GLY A 471 -4.91 -10.77 -19.30
C GLY A 471 -4.01 -9.73 -18.65
N ARG A 472 -2.79 -10.12 -18.25
CA ARG A 472 -1.85 -9.27 -17.52
C ARG A 472 -0.43 -9.50 -18.04
N PRO A 473 -0.15 -9.15 -19.31
CA PRO A 473 1.06 -9.58 -20.00
C PRO A 473 2.35 -9.12 -19.33
N GLY A 474 2.33 -8.04 -18.55
CA GLY A 474 3.53 -7.58 -17.84
C GLY A 474 4.14 -8.61 -16.88
N TYR A 475 3.31 -9.45 -16.26
CA TYR A 475 3.81 -10.45 -15.31
C TYR A 475 4.59 -11.60 -15.97
N ILE A 476 4.57 -11.74 -17.30
CA ILE A 476 5.44 -12.71 -17.98
C ILE A 476 6.92 -12.31 -17.87
N ALA A 477 7.22 -11.03 -17.62
CA ALA A 477 8.60 -10.56 -17.45
C ALA A 477 9.28 -11.17 -16.21
N ASN A 478 8.49 -11.55 -15.21
CA ASN A 478 8.95 -12.13 -13.94
C ASN A 478 9.13 -13.66 -14.01
N TRP A 479 8.84 -14.28 -15.16
CA TRP A 479 9.04 -15.72 -15.36
C TRP A 479 10.52 -16.03 -15.62
N ASN A 480 10.91 -17.28 -15.38
CA ASN A 480 12.23 -17.78 -15.78
C ASN A 480 12.44 -17.51 -17.27
N ALA A 481 13.58 -16.89 -17.62
CA ALA A 481 13.84 -16.43 -18.99
C ALA A 481 13.80 -17.56 -20.02
N VAL A 482 14.36 -18.74 -19.69
CA VAL A 482 14.40 -19.89 -20.60
C VAL A 482 12.99 -20.41 -20.88
N ASP A 483 12.20 -20.62 -19.82
CA ASP A 483 10.82 -21.10 -19.96
C ASP A 483 9.93 -20.10 -20.69
N ARG A 484 10.08 -18.81 -20.36
CA ARG A 484 9.33 -17.71 -20.96
C ARG A 484 9.61 -17.62 -22.46
N ASP A 485 10.88 -17.61 -22.85
CA ASP A 485 11.26 -17.38 -24.25
C ASP A 485 10.83 -18.56 -25.12
N GLU A 486 10.97 -19.80 -24.64
CA GLU A 486 10.49 -20.98 -25.34
C GLU A 486 8.95 -21.01 -25.46
N LEU A 487 8.22 -20.69 -24.39
CA LEU A 487 6.76 -20.61 -24.44
C LEU A 487 6.29 -19.51 -25.40
N LEU A 488 6.93 -18.34 -25.39
CA LEU A 488 6.61 -17.24 -26.31
C LEU A 488 6.81 -17.66 -27.77
N GLU A 489 7.93 -18.29 -28.10
CA GLU A 489 8.18 -18.77 -29.47
C GLU A 489 7.11 -19.76 -29.94
N ARG A 490 6.75 -20.73 -29.10
CA ARG A 490 5.71 -21.72 -29.42
C ARG A 490 4.33 -21.06 -29.61
N ILE A 491 3.96 -20.13 -28.74
CA ILE A 491 2.69 -19.40 -28.81
C ILE A 491 2.65 -18.49 -30.05
N MET A 492 3.75 -17.83 -30.39
CA MET A 492 3.85 -16.99 -31.59
C MET A 492 3.68 -17.82 -32.88
N GLY A 493 4.11 -19.08 -32.86
CA GLY A 493 3.88 -20.07 -33.91
C GLY A 493 2.45 -20.63 -33.97
N SER A 494 1.68 -20.53 -32.88
CA SER A 494 0.28 -20.99 -32.79
C SER A 494 -0.67 -19.90 -32.25
N PRO A 495 -1.03 -18.90 -33.09
CA PRO A 495 -1.85 -17.75 -32.67
C PRO A 495 -3.22 -18.11 -32.08
N VAL A 496 -3.74 -19.31 -32.37
CA VAL A 496 -5.02 -19.80 -31.81
C VAL A 496 -4.95 -19.94 -30.29
N LEU A 497 -3.79 -20.30 -29.72
CA LEU A 497 -3.64 -20.47 -28.27
C LEU A 497 -3.91 -19.16 -27.53
N LEU A 498 -3.33 -18.06 -28.02
CA LEU A 498 -3.54 -16.76 -27.41
C LEU A 498 -4.97 -16.25 -27.64
N ARG A 499 -5.56 -16.47 -28.82
CA ARG A 499 -6.96 -16.12 -29.09
C ARG A 499 -7.91 -16.82 -28.14
N ALA A 500 -7.74 -18.13 -27.93
CA ALA A 500 -8.53 -18.91 -26.99
C ALA A 500 -8.38 -18.40 -25.55
N ALA A 501 -7.14 -18.11 -25.12
CA ALA A 501 -6.88 -17.56 -23.79
C ALA A 501 -7.49 -16.16 -23.61
N ARG A 502 -7.41 -15.31 -24.64
CA ARG A 502 -7.97 -13.96 -24.62
C ARG A 502 -9.49 -13.97 -24.65
N PHE A 503 -10.12 -14.89 -25.39
CA PHE A 503 -11.56 -15.12 -25.32
C PHE A 503 -11.99 -15.52 -23.91
N ALA A 504 -11.29 -16.46 -23.28
CA ALA A 504 -11.61 -16.88 -21.91
C ALA A 504 -11.51 -15.70 -20.94
N VAL A 505 -10.43 -14.91 -20.98
CA VAL A 505 -10.21 -13.76 -20.09
C VAL A 505 -11.25 -12.66 -20.29
N LEU A 506 -11.46 -12.21 -21.53
CA LEU A 506 -12.43 -11.14 -21.83
C LEU A 506 -13.86 -11.61 -21.53
N GLY A 507 -14.18 -12.85 -21.89
CA GLY A 507 -15.49 -13.43 -21.65
C GLY A 507 -15.83 -13.54 -20.17
N THR A 508 -14.92 -14.07 -19.33
CA THR A 508 -15.17 -14.13 -17.89
C THR A 508 -15.30 -12.75 -17.25
N ARG A 509 -14.50 -11.78 -17.71
CA ARG A 509 -14.55 -10.41 -17.18
C ARG A 509 -15.88 -9.73 -17.51
N ALA A 510 -16.36 -9.84 -18.74
CA ALA A 510 -17.65 -9.28 -19.15
C ALA A 510 -18.81 -9.84 -18.31
N LEU A 511 -18.77 -11.14 -17.99
CA LEU A 511 -19.79 -11.79 -17.16
C LEU A 511 -19.69 -11.40 -15.67
N GLN A 512 -18.49 -11.15 -15.14
CA GLN A 512 -18.30 -10.65 -13.78
C GLN A 512 -18.87 -9.23 -13.62
N GLU A 513 -18.56 -8.33 -14.56
CA GLU A 513 -19.03 -6.94 -14.54
C GLU A 513 -20.57 -6.87 -14.56
N ASN A 514 -21.23 -7.74 -15.35
CA ASN A 514 -22.69 -7.84 -15.36
C ASN A 514 -23.29 -8.45 -14.08
N ASN A 515 -22.57 -9.34 -13.40
CA ASN A 515 -23.04 -9.93 -12.14
C ASN A 515 -22.97 -8.91 -10.99
N GLU A 516 -21.91 -8.11 -10.94
CA GLU A 516 -21.75 -7.03 -9.94
C GLU A 516 -22.74 -5.88 -10.17
N GLY A 517 -23.01 -5.53 -11.44
CA GLY A 517 -24.01 -4.52 -11.82
C GLY A 517 -25.46 -4.94 -11.55
N GLY A 518 -25.76 -6.24 -11.52
CA GLY A 518 -27.12 -6.78 -11.28
C GLY A 518 -27.55 -6.81 -9.81
N THR A 519 -26.61 -6.70 -8.86
CA THR A 519 -26.88 -6.73 -7.41
C THR A 519 -27.12 -5.35 -6.77
N GLY A 520 -27.16 -4.28 -7.56
CA GLY A 520 -27.43 -2.92 -7.10
C GLY A 520 -28.86 -2.45 -7.38
N PHE A 521 -29.81 -2.86 -6.54
CA PHE A 521 -31.05 -2.11 -6.27
C PHE A 521 -31.50 -2.29 -4.82
#